data_AF-A0A6U6NCZ6-F1
#
_entry.id   AF-A0A6U6NCZ6-F1
#
_cell.length_a   1.000
_cell.length_b   1.000
_cell.length_c   1.000
_cell.angle_alpha   90.00
_cell.angle_beta   90.00
_cell.angle_gamma   90.00
#
_symmetry.space_group_name_H-M   'P 1'
#
loop_
_entity.id
_entity.type
_entity.pdbx_description
1 polymer ?
#
loop_
_entity_poly.entity_id
_entity_poly.type
_entity_poly.pdbx_seq_one_letter_code
_entity_poly.pdbx_strand_id
1 'polypeptide(L)'
;MLPYFLILPLWLLAAVGLPLVQSLHALQAKSEDRKTWLFYWICFAIASTVLCYFEWVIQIPFYVLAFYVDLYYEAQLLLVLWLVFPKFLGIKQVQAHLESNATALGKKGLELAREHAVKAREVVLEFKKKYT
;
A
#
# COMPACT_ATOMS: atom_id res chain seq x y z
N MET A 1 16.65 -15.39 -8.31
CA MET A 1 16.39 -16.37 -7.23
C MET A 1 17.36 -16.16 -6.09
N LEU A 2 17.04 -15.19 -5.24
CA LEU A 2 17.61 -15.09 -3.90
C LEU A 2 17.17 -16.30 -3.08
N PRO A 3 18.05 -16.85 -2.22
CA PRO A 3 17.66 -17.91 -1.30
C PRO A 3 16.50 -17.43 -0.40
N TYR A 4 15.43 -18.22 -0.28
CA TYR A 4 14.23 -17.84 0.48
C TYR A 4 14.51 -17.40 1.92
N PHE A 5 15.50 -18.02 2.57
CA PHE A 5 15.90 -17.64 3.93
C PHE A 5 16.54 -16.24 4.03
N LEU A 6 17.08 -15.69 2.92
CA LEU A 6 17.60 -14.32 2.84
C LEU A 6 16.53 -13.30 2.47
N ILE A 7 15.47 -13.72 1.78
CA ILE A 7 14.40 -12.82 1.33
C ILE A 7 13.72 -12.15 2.52
N LEU A 8 13.31 -12.93 3.52
CA LEU A 8 12.60 -12.41 4.70
C LEU A 8 13.42 -11.39 5.52
N PRO A 9 14.69 -11.65 5.90
CA PRO A 9 15.49 -10.65 6.61
C PRO A 9 15.79 -9.41 5.74
N LEU A 10 16.05 -9.58 4.44
CA LEU A 10 16.25 -8.45 3.53
C LEU A 10 14.98 -7.60 3.41
N TRP A 11 13.82 -8.25 3.32
CA TRP A 11 12.54 -7.58 3.24
C TRP A 11 12.25 -6.80 4.53
N LEU A 12 12.48 -7.40 5.71
CA LEU A 12 12.32 -6.69 6.98
C LEU A 12 13.23 -5.47 7.09
N LEU A 13 14.50 -5.60 6.67
CA LEU A 13 15.43 -4.48 6.67
C LEU A 13 15.00 -3.38 5.68
N ALA A 14 14.54 -3.75 4.48
CA ALA A 14 14.14 -2.80 3.45
C ALA A 14 12.80 -2.12 3.75
N ALA A 15 11.80 -2.89 4.19
CA ALA A 15 10.42 -2.44 4.39
C ALA A 15 10.20 -1.78 5.75
N VAL A 16 10.97 -2.17 6.77
CA VAL A 16 10.79 -1.70 8.15
C VAL A 16 12.04 -1.02 8.67
N GLY A 17 13.21 -1.68 8.60
CA GLY A 17 14.44 -1.17 9.22
C GLY A 17 14.91 0.18 8.66
N LEU A 18 15.17 0.25 7.34
CA LEU A 18 15.59 1.46 6.65
C LEU A 18 14.61 2.63 6.80
N PRO A 19 13.31 2.49 6.52
CA PRO A 19 12.38 3.60 6.63
C PRO A 19 12.19 4.01 8.10
N LEU A 20 12.33 3.10 9.07
CA LEU A 20 12.30 3.43 10.49
C LEU A 20 13.48 4.33 10.88
N VAL A 21 14.71 3.98 10.48
CA VAL A 21 15.89 4.82 10.73
C VAL A 21 15.72 6.19 10.08
N GLN A 22 15.25 6.24 8.83
CA GLN A 22 15.04 7.50 8.11
C GLN A 22 13.90 8.33 8.72
N SER A 23 12.84 7.69 9.20
CA SER A 23 11.73 8.34 9.93
C SER A 23 12.23 8.95 11.23
N LEU A 24 12.99 8.20 12.04
CA LEU A 24 13.55 8.68 13.30
C LEU A 24 14.53 9.83 13.07
N HIS A 25 15.39 9.71 12.06
CA HIS A 25 16.31 10.78 11.68
C HIS A 25 15.56 12.06 11.25
N ALA A 26 14.53 11.93 10.42
CA ALA A 26 13.68 13.05 10.00
C ALA A 26 12.91 13.68 11.18
N LEU A 27 12.46 12.87 12.13
CA LEU A 27 11.80 13.32 13.36
C LEU A 27 12.76 14.13 14.24
N GLN A 28 13.97 13.63 14.46
CA GLN A 28 15.00 14.30 15.24
C GLN A 28 15.45 15.61 14.57
N ALA A 29 15.64 15.60 13.24
CA ALA A 29 16.02 16.77 12.46
C ALA A 29 14.86 17.76 12.22
N LYS A 30 13.63 17.41 12.61
CA LYS A 30 12.39 18.17 12.35
C LYS A 30 12.21 18.53 10.85
N SER A 31 12.69 17.68 9.94
CA SER A 31 12.64 17.96 8.49
C SER A 31 11.21 17.85 7.94
N GLU A 32 11.00 18.36 6.72
CA GLU A 32 9.72 18.20 6.00
C GLU A 32 9.47 16.75 5.58
N ASP A 33 10.51 15.91 5.52
CA ASP A 33 10.39 14.49 5.14
C ASP A 33 9.58 13.67 6.14
N ARG A 34 9.30 14.20 7.33
CA ARG A 34 8.40 13.58 8.32
C ARG A 34 7.03 13.26 7.73
N LYS A 35 6.49 14.12 6.87
CA LYS A 35 5.19 13.89 6.20
C LYS A 35 5.28 12.71 5.23
N THR A 36 6.36 12.64 4.47
CA THR A 36 6.64 11.55 3.53
C THR A 36 6.74 10.21 4.25
N TRP A 37 7.44 10.16 5.38
CA TRP A 37 7.57 8.95 6.18
C TRP A 37 6.27 8.55 6.87
N LEU A 38 5.48 9.51 7.37
CA LEU A 38 4.15 9.22 7.88
C LEU A 38 3.25 8.63 6.79
N PHE A 39 3.28 9.22 5.58
CA PHE A 39 2.57 8.71 4.42
C PHE A 39 3.01 7.28 4.05
N TYR A 40 4.32 7.01 4.07
CA TYR A 40 4.87 5.68 3.90
C TYR A 40 4.27 4.68 4.89
N TRP A 41 4.26 4.98 6.19
CA TRP A 41 3.75 4.06 7.22
C TRP A 41 2.25 3.79 7.09
N ILE A 42 1.46 4.80 6.71
CA ILE A 42 0.03 4.62 6.43
C ILE A 42 -0.17 3.70 5.22
N CYS A 43 0.55 3.96 4.13
CA CYS A 43 0.51 3.11 2.94
C CYS A 43 0.99 1.69 3.25
N PHE A 44 2.05 1.54 4.05
CA PHE A 44 2.59 0.27 4.49
C PHE A 44 1.57 -0.52 5.31
N ALA A 45 0.86 0.13 6.25
CA ALA A 45 -0.19 -0.51 7.04
C ALA A 45 -1.34 -0.98 6.14
N ILE A 46 -1.85 -0.12 5.27
CA ILE A 46 -2.93 -0.45 4.33
C ILE A 46 -2.50 -1.59 3.39
N ALA A 47 -1.33 -1.47 2.77
CA ALA A 47 -0.81 -2.48 1.86
C ALA A 47 -0.57 -3.81 2.57
N SER A 48 -0.03 -3.80 3.80
CA SER A 48 0.16 -5.01 4.59
C SER A 48 -1.17 -5.69 4.93
N THR A 49 -2.21 -4.92 5.27
CA THR A 49 -3.56 -5.45 5.49
C THR A 49 -4.14 -6.03 4.21
N VAL A 50 -4.05 -5.30 3.09
CA VAL A 50 -4.54 -5.77 1.79
C VAL A 50 -3.82 -7.04 1.36
N LEU A 51 -2.49 -7.09 1.47
CA LEU A 51 -1.71 -8.29 1.17
C LEU A 51 -2.11 -9.44 2.10
N CYS A 52 -2.28 -9.20 3.41
CA CYS A 52 -2.69 -10.26 4.32
C CYS A 52 -4.00 -10.97 3.91
N TYR A 53 -4.97 -10.25 3.33
CA TYR A 53 -6.26 -10.82 2.91
C TYR A 53 -6.35 -11.17 1.42
N PHE A 54 -5.63 -10.47 0.55
CA PHE A 54 -5.74 -10.55 -0.91
C PHE A 54 -4.43 -10.94 -1.61
N GLU A 55 -3.39 -11.34 -0.88
CA GLU A 55 -2.14 -11.83 -1.45
C GLU A 55 -2.39 -12.95 -2.46
N TRP A 56 -3.31 -13.86 -2.17
CA TRP A 56 -3.68 -14.94 -3.08
C TRP A 56 -4.13 -14.44 -4.46
N VAL A 57 -4.83 -13.30 -4.53
CA VAL A 57 -5.27 -12.68 -5.80
C VAL A 57 -4.08 -12.11 -6.57
N ILE A 58 -3.18 -11.44 -5.84
CA ILE A 58 -2.01 -10.77 -6.42
C ILE A 58 -0.99 -11.81 -6.89
N GLN A 59 -0.94 -12.98 -6.26
CA GLN A 59 -0.09 -14.11 -6.66
C GLN A 59 -0.57 -14.82 -7.95
N ILE A 60 -1.86 -14.73 -8.32
CA ILE A 60 -2.43 -15.37 -9.54
C ILE A 60 -1.61 -15.13 -10.81
N PRO A 61 -1.31 -13.87 -11.21
CA PRO A 61 -0.50 -13.61 -12.41
C PRO A 61 0.94 -14.14 -12.28
N PHE A 62 1.46 -14.27 -11.07
CA PHE A 62 2.80 -14.81 -10.84
C PHE A 62 2.82 -16.34 -10.90
N TYR A 63 1.71 -17.04 -10.64
CA TYR A 63 1.64 -18.50 -10.81
C TYR A 63 1.87 -18.94 -12.26
N VAL A 64 1.47 -18.13 -13.24
CA VAL A 64 1.74 -18.41 -14.67
C VAL A 64 3.24 -18.32 -14.97
N LEU A 65 3.96 -17.41 -14.31
CA LEU A 65 5.41 -17.21 -14.42
C LEU A 65 6.22 -18.15 -13.52
N ALA A 66 5.60 -18.69 -12.46
CA ALA A 66 6.21 -19.60 -11.48
C ALA A 66 6.64 -20.95 -12.08
N PHE A 67 6.19 -21.28 -13.30
CA PHE A 67 6.73 -22.42 -14.07
C PHE A 67 8.24 -22.31 -14.34
N TYR A 68 8.80 -21.10 -14.33
CA TYR A 68 10.22 -20.85 -14.64
C TYR A 68 11.00 -20.28 -13.45
N VAL A 69 10.43 -19.33 -12.69
CA VAL A 69 11.11 -18.64 -11.58
C VAL A 69 10.08 -18.11 -10.58
N ASP A 70 10.32 -18.33 -9.28
CA ASP A 70 9.50 -17.70 -8.22
C ASP A 70 9.90 -16.23 -8.03
N LEU A 71 9.25 -15.35 -8.81
CA LEU A 71 9.55 -13.92 -8.94
C LEU A 71 8.76 -13.02 -8.00
N TYR A 72 7.73 -13.55 -7.34
CA TYR A 72 6.77 -12.74 -6.58
C TYR A 72 7.45 -11.97 -5.45
N TYR A 73 8.17 -12.66 -4.58
CA TYR A 73 8.85 -12.04 -3.44
C TYR A 73 10.04 -11.16 -3.85
N GLU A 74 10.69 -11.47 -4.97
CA GLU A 74 11.76 -10.63 -5.52
C GLU A 74 11.22 -9.31 -6.06
N ALA A 75 10.11 -9.37 -6.79
CA ALA A 75 9.41 -8.18 -7.29
C ALA A 75 8.92 -7.32 -6.12
N GLN A 76 8.38 -7.94 -5.07
CA GLN A 76 7.96 -7.24 -3.86
C GLN A 76 9.15 -6.55 -3.16
N LEU A 77 10.28 -7.24 -3.02
CA LEU A 77 11.49 -6.69 -2.43
C LEU A 77 12.05 -5.52 -3.26
N LEU A 78 12.10 -5.66 -4.59
CA LEU A 78 12.52 -4.61 -5.51
C LEU A 78 11.61 -3.38 -5.44
N LEU A 79 10.30 -3.59 -5.36
CA LEU A 79 9.32 -2.50 -5.20
C LEU A 79 9.57 -1.73 -3.89
N VAL A 80 9.72 -2.45 -2.78
CA VAL A 80 10.01 -1.84 -1.47
C VAL A 80 11.33 -1.06 -1.51
N LEU A 81 12.38 -1.65 -2.09
CA LEU A 81 13.66 -0.97 -2.26
C LEU A 81 13.50 0.30 -3.09
N TRP A 82 12.78 0.25 -4.20
CA TRP A 82 12.55 1.44 -5.02
C TRP A 82 11.79 2.56 -4.27
N LEU A 83 10.81 2.18 -3.42
CA LEU A 83 10.04 3.13 -2.61
C LEU A 83 10.89 3.83 -1.55
N VAL A 84 11.76 3.09 -0.86
CA VAL A 84 12.47 3.56 0.35
C VAL A 84 13.90 4.02 0.07
N PHE A 85 14.55 3.52 -0.98
CA PHE A 85 15.97 3.79 -1.20
C PHE A 85 16.21 5.28 -1.48
N PRO A 86 17.14 5.94 -0.76
CA PRO A 86 17.23 7.40 -0.68
C PRO A 86 17.53 8.08 -2.03
N LYS A 87 18.12 7.35 -2.98
CA LYS A 87 18.42 7.84 -4.32
C LYS A 87 17.18 7.98 -5.21
N PHE A 88 16.23 7.04 -5.09
CA PHE A 88 15.02 7.03 -5.90
C PHE A 88 13.85 7.69 -5.18
N LEU A 89 13.76 7.40 -3.87
CA LEU A 89 12.76 7.93 -2.94
C LEU A 89 11.36 7.89 -3.56
N GLY A 90 11.02 6.76 -4.17
CA GLY A 90 9.83 6.57 -4.98
C GLY A 90 8.55 6.91 -4.22
N ILE A 91 8.55 6.74 -2.89
CA ILE A 91 7.43 7.14 -2.04
C ILE A 91 7.07 8.62 -2.17
N LYS A 92 8.05 9.51 -2.39
CA LYS A 92 7.80 10.95 -2.59
C LYS A 92 7.17 11.23 -3.95
N GLN A 93 7.51 10.46 -4.97
CA GLN A 93 6.87 10.54 -6.29
C GLN A 93 5.42 10.08 -6.20
N VAL A 94 5.16 8.96 -5.51
CA VAL A 94 3.80 8.46 -5.26
C VAL A 94 2.98 9.47 -4.48
N GLN A 95 3.56 10.05 -3.42
CA GLN A 95 2.88 11.08 -2.64
C GLN A 95 2.54 12.31 -3.49
N ALA A 96 3.49 12.84 -4.26
CA ALA A 96 3.23 13.99 -5.13
C ALA A 96 2.18 13.70 -6.21
N HIS A 97 2.21 12.49 -6.78
CA HIS A 97 1.19 12.04 -7.72
C HIS A 97 -0.19 11.91 -7.07
N LEU A 98 -0.25 11.42 -5.84
CA LEU A 98 -1.50 11.34 -5.10
C LEU A 98 -2.03 12.73 -4.75
N GLU A 99 -1.18 13.63 -4.24
CA GLU A 99 -1.57 15.00 -3.88
C GLU A 99 -2.11 15.79 -5.07
N SER A 100 -1.46 15.68 -6.24
CA SER A 100 -1.92 16.32 -7.49
C SER A 100 -3.27 15.76 -7.99
N ASN A 101 -3.58 14.50 -7.68
CA ASN A 101 -4.85 13.88 -8.06
C ASN A 101 -5.88 13.86 -6.92
N ALA A 102 -5.52 14.19 -5.69
CA ALA A 102 -6.35 14.05 -4.49
C ALA A 102 -7.61 14.92 -4.56
N THR A 103 -7.56 16.07 -5.23
CA THR A 103 -8.75 16.91 -5.44
C THR A 103 -9.75 16.29 -6.41
N ALA A 104 -9.29 15.52 -7.40
CA ALA A 104 -10.13 14.80 -8.35
C ALA A 104 -10.61 13.45 -7.76
N LEU A 105 -9.72 12.71 -7.12
CA LEU A 105 -10.00 11.45 -6.43
C LEU A 105 -10.90 11.63 -5.21
N GLY A 106 -10.71 12.70 -4.44
CA GLY A 106 -11.53 13.02 -3.28
C GLY A 106 -12.99 13.32 -3.66
N LYS A 107 -13.21 14.07 -4.75
CA LYS A 107 -14.56 14.32 -5.27
C LYS A 107 -15.23 13.04 -5.77
N LYS A 108 -14.54 12.25 -6.61
CA LYS A 108 -15.07 10.98 -7.13
C LYS A 108 -15.29 9.93 -6.03
N GLY A 109 -14.39 9.85 -5.05
CA GLY A 109 -14.51 8.95 -3.91
C GLY A 109 -15.68 9.30 -3.00
N LEU A 110 -15.89 10.61 -2.75
CA LEU A 110 -17.06 11.09 -1.99
C LEU A 110 -18.37 10.81 -2.72
N GLU A 111 -18.41 11.00 -4.04
CA GLU A 111 -19.58 10.69 -4.88
C GLU A 111 -19.90 9.18 -4.84
N LEU A 112 -18.90 8.32 -5.06
CA LEU A 112 -19.07 6.87 -4.99
C LEU A 112 -19.50 6.39 -3.59
N ALA A 113 -18.92 6.95 -2.52
CA ALA A 113 -19.32 6.61 -1.16
C ALA A 113 -20.78 7.03 -0.90
N ARG A 114 -21.20 8.19 -1.40
CA ARG A 114 -22.58 8.67 -1.28
C ARG A 114 -23.56 7.80 -2.05
N GLU A 115 -23.23 7.41 -3.27
CA GLU A 115 -24.07 6.49 -4.08
C GLU A 115 -24.23 5.12 -3.41
N HIS A 116 -23.13 4.54 -2.89
CA HIS A 116 -23.20 3.27 -2.18
C HIS A 116 -23.94 3.38 -0.84
N ALA A 117 -23.82 4.50 -0.12
CA ALA A 117 -24.57 4.74 1.10
C ALA A 117 -26.09 4.87 0.85
N VAL A 118 -26.49 5.51 -0.26
CA VAL A 118 -27.90 5.60 -0.66
C VAL A 118 -28.44 4.23 -1.05
N LYS A 119 -27.71 3.45 -1.86
CA LYS A 119 -28.09 2.07 -2.20
C LYS A 119 -28.17 1.16 -0.98
N ALA A 120 -27.22 1.24 -0.06
CA ALA A 120 -27.25 0.47 1.18
C ALA A 120 -28.47 0.84 2.05
N ARG A 121 -28.81 2.13 2.12
CA ARG A 121 -30.01 2.60 2.84
C ARG A 121 -31.30 2.08 2.19
N GLU A 122 -31.39 2.07 0.87
CA GLU A 122 -32.53 1.53 0.13
C GLU A 122 -32.71 0.04 0.38
N VAL A 123 -31.63 -0.75 0.28
CA VAL A 123 -31.65 -2.19 0.59
C VAL A 123 -32.10 -2.44 2.03
N VAL A 124 -31.61 -1.66 3.00
CA VAL A 124 -32.01 -1.79 4.41
C VAL A 124 -33.50 -1.44 4.61
N LEU A 125 -34.01 -0.43 3.91
CA LEU A 125 -35.43 -0.06 3.97
C LEU A 125 -36.34 -1.10 3.31
N GLU A 126 -35.92 -1.68 2.19
CA GLU A 126 -36.62 -2.81 1.55
C GLU A 126 -36.67 -4.04 2.46
N PHE A 127 -35.54 -4.38 3.09
CA PHE A 127 -35.50 -5.44 4.10
C PHE A 127 -36.47 -5.16 5.25
N LYS A 128 -36.45 -3.95 5.82
CA LYS A 128 -37.37 -3.60 6.92
C LYS A 128 -38.84 -3.73 6.51
N LYS A 129 -39.19 -3.35 5.28
CA LYS A 129 -40.57 -3.41 4.75
C LYS A 129 -41.02 -4.83 4.42
N LYS A 130 -40.10 -5.76 4.17
CA LYS A 130 -40.39 -7.18 3.91
C LYS A 130 -40.65 -8.00 5.19
N TYR A 131 -40.17 -7.51 6.33
CA TYR A 131 -40.25 -8.19 7.63
C TYR A 131 -41.10 -7.41 8.68
N THR A 132 -41.86 -6.40 8.24
CA THR A 132 -42.91 -5.71 9.03
C THR A 132 -44.24 -5.92 8.32
#